data_AF-A0A2V9HYP9-F1
#
_entry.id   AF-A0A2V9HYP9-F1
#
_cell.length_a   1.000
_cell.length_b   1.000
_cell.length_c   1.000
_cell.angle_alpha   90.00
_cell.angle_beta   90.00
_cell.angle_gamma   90.00
#
_symmetry.space_group_name_H-M   'P 1'
#
loop_
_entity.id
_entity.type
_entity.pdbx_description
1 polymer ?
#
loop_
_entity_poly.entity_id
_entity_poly.type
_entity_poly.pdbx_seq_one_letter_code
_entity_poly.pdbx_strand_id
1 'polypeptide(L)'
;MKEARRCLRPGGRIVILDSPVYKKREHGERMLAERHREFQARYGFCSDSIPSAEFLHEAALEELADFLGVRWKIYKPWYGWKWFLRPWKARLSGRRPPSRFWILVGS
;
A
#
# COMPACT_ATOMS: atom_id res chain seq x y z
N MET A 1 3.64 -0.85 13.42
CA MET A 1 2.71 -2.00 13.50
C MET A 1 2.79 -2.79 14.82
N LYS A 2 3.97 -2.99 15.43
CA LYS A 2 4.09 -3.62 16.77
C LYS A 2 3.18 -2.97 17.81
N GLU A 3 3.13 -1.63 17.82
CA GLU A 3 2.26 -0.87 18.72
C GLU A 3 0.77 -1.14 18.50
N ALA A 4 0.34 -1.21 17.23
CA ALA A 4 -1.03 -1.58 16.90
C ALA A 4 -1.40 -2.98 17.44
N ARG A 5 -0.46 -3.94 17.40
CA ARG A 5 -0.65 -5.28 17.98
C ARG A 5 -0.72 -5.26 19.50
N ARG A 6 0.12 -4.46 20.16
CA ARG A 6 0.14 -4.28 21.63
C ARG A 6 -1.19 -3.74 22.16
N CYS A 7 -1.83 -2.85 21.41
CA CYS A 7 -3.10 -2.24 21.78
C CYS A 7 -4.32 -3.17 21.60
N LEU A 8 -4.15 -4.39 21.08
CA LEU A 8 -5.27 -5.31 20.88
C LEU A 8 -5.59 -6.07 22.17
N ARG A 9 -6.89 -6.13 22.49
CA ARG A 9 -7.42 -7.15 23.40
C ARG A 9 -7.27 -8.57 22.82
N PRO A 10 -7.38 -9.63 23.63
CA PRO A 10 -7.51 -10.99 23.11
C PRO A 10 -8.63 -11.09 22.05
N GLY A 11 -8.31 -11.69 20.91
CA GLY A 11 -9.23 -11.79 19.75
C GLY A 11 -9.43 -10.49 18.95
N GLY A 12 -8.71 -9.41 19.29
CA GLY A 12 -8.69 -8.18 18.50
C GLY A 12 -8.09 -8.38 17.11
N ARG A 13 -8.47 -7.52 16.16
CA ARG A 13 -8.03 -7.60 14.75
C ARG A 13 -7.37 -6.29 14.32
N ILE A 14 -6.43 -6.39 13.39
CA ILE A 14 -5.82 -5.24 12.71
C ILE A 14 -6.49 -5.10 11.35
N VAL A 15 -6.92 -3.90 10.99
CA VAL A 15 -7.47 -3.62 9.66
C VAL A 15 -6.63 -2.54 8.99
N ILE A 16 -6.11 -2.83 7.80
CA ILE A 16 -5.42 -1.87 6.95
C ILE A 16 -6.36 -1.49 5.82
N LEU A 17 -6.63 -0.19 5.71
CA LEU A 17 -7.52 0.42 4.72
C LEU A 17 -6.73 1.46 3.92
N ASP A 18 -7.22 1.74 2.71
CA ASP A 18 -6.79 2.86 1.85
C ASP A 18 -5.27 2.96 1.60
N SER A 19 -4.56 1.84 1.74
CA SER A 19 -3.12 1.77 1.52
C SER A 19 -2.81 1.24 0.12
N PRO A 20 -1.95 1.90 -0.66
CA PRO A 20 -1.52 1.40 -1.96
C PRO A 20 -0.77 0.07 -1.82
N VAL A 21 -1.26 -0.99 -2.46
CA VAL A 21 -0.63 -2.31 -2.52
C VAL A 21 -0.07 -2.56 -3.92
N TYR A 22 1.19 -2.95 -3.98
CA TYR A 22 1.89 -3.34 -5.20
C TYR A 22 2.34 -4.78 -5.16
N LYS A 23 2.49 -5.38 -6.34
CA LYS A 23 3.10 -6.71 -6.44
C LYS A 23 4.59 -6.69 -6.08
N LYS A 24 5.30 -5.61 -6.46
CA LYS A 24 6.74 -5.46 -6.23
C LYS A 24 7.07 -4.13 -5.58
N ARG A 25 8.13 -4.10 -4.79
CA ARG A 25 8.59 -2.92 -4.05
C ARG A 25 8.94 -1.75 -4.97
N GLU A 26 9.60 -2.02 -6.09
CA GLU A 26 10.08 -0.98 -7.02
C GLU A 26 8.93 -0.18 -7.63
N HIS A 27 7.73 -0.77 -7.75
CA HIS A 27 6.56 -0.04 -8.23
C HIS A 27 6.05 0.98 -7.21
N GLY A 28 6.15 0.67 -5.93
CA GLY A 28 5.81 1.58 -4.84
C GLY A 28 6.82 2.70 -4.71
N GLU A 29 8.11 2.39 -4.75
CA GLU A 29 9.19 3.38 -4.68
C GLU A 29 9.09 4.42 -5.81
N ARG A 30 8.78 4.00 -7.04
CA ARG A 30 8.52 4.95 -8.13
C ARG A 30 7.31 5.83 -7.88
N MET A 31 6.25 5.29 -7.29
CA MET A 31 5.07 6.08 -6.93
C MET A 31 5.42 7.14 -5.88
N LEU A 32 6.22 6.79 -4.87
CA LEU A 32 6.70 7.75 -3.88
C LEU A 32 7.55 8.84 -4.50
N ALA A 33 8.51 8.46 -5.36
CA ALA A 33 9.35 9.43 -6.05
C ALA A 33 8.53 10.41 -6.90
N GLU A 34 7.51 9.93 -7.62
CA GLU A 34 6.56 10.79 -8.35
C GLU A 34 5.80 11.71 -7.38
N ARG A 35 5.23 11.17 -6.30
CA ARG A 35 4.43 11.91 -5.31
C ARG A 35 5.26 13.01 -4.63
N HIS A 36 6.49 12.72 -4.23
CA HIS A 36 7.38 13.69 -3.60
C HIS A 36 7.76 14.82 -4.56
N ARG A 37 8.07 14.50 -5.83
CA ARG A 37 8.35 15.52 -6.85
C ARG A 37 7.14 16.42 -7.09
N GLU A 38 5.95 15.85 -7.21
CA GLU A 38 4.71 16.62 -7.38
C GLU A 38 4.42 17.49 -6.15
N PHE A 39 4.64 16.97 -4.95
CA PHE A 39 4.41 17.71 -3.72
C PHE A 39 5.39 18.88 -3.58
N GLN A 40 6.68 18.63 -3.82
CA GLN A 40 7.70 19.67 -3.77
C GLN A 40 7.45 20.75 -4.84
N ALA A 41 7.07 20.36 -6.06
CA ALA A 41 6.73 21.31 -7.11
C ALA A 41 5.50 22.16 -6.75
N ARG A 42 4.52 21.60 -6.04
CA ARG A 42 3.28 22.29 -5.66
C ARG A 42 3.43 23.18 -4.44
N TYR A 43 4.17 22.74 -3.44
CA TYR A 43 4.19 23.39 -2.12
C TYR A 43 5.55 23.95 -1.72
N GLY A 44 6.62 23.65 -2.47
CA GLY A 44 7.96 24.20 -2.23
C GLY A 44 8.75 23.52 -1.10
N PHE A 45 8.24 22.44 -0.50
CA PHE A 45 8.93 21.69 0.56
C PHE A 45 8.72 20.18 0.43
N CYS A 46 9.55 19.39 1.11
CA CYS A 46 9.51 17.93 1.06
C CYS A 46 8.38 17.36 1.92
N SER A 47 7.70 16.32 1.44
CA SER A 47 6.58 15.68 2.13
C SER A 47 6.98 14.43 2.95
N ASP A 48 8.25 14.33 3.32
CA ASP A 48 8.92 13.15 3.89
C ASP A 48 9.31 13.35 5.37
N SER A 49 8.71 14.33 6.04
CA SER A 49 9.03 14.69 7.43
C SER A 49 8.69 13.61 8.47
N ILE A 50 7.89 12.61 8.10
CA ILE A 50 7.54 11.48 8.96
C ILE A 50 7.94 10.19 8.24
N PRO A 51 8.84 9.37 8.80
CA PRO A 51 9.21 8.10 8.19
C PRO A 51 8.00 7.15 8.19
N SER A 52 7.46 6.90 7.00
CA SER A 52 6.36 5.99 6.76
C SER A 52 6.69 5.13 5.55
N ALA A 53 6.24 3.87 5.55
CA ALA A 53 6.39 3.01 4.37
C ALA A 53 5.55 3.51 3.18
N GLU A 54 4.45 4.24 3.44
CA GLU A 54 3.56 4.89 2.47
C GLU A 54 2.90 4.00 1.39
N PHE A 55 3.36 2.77 1.23
CA PHE A 55 2.77 1.73 0.41
C PHE A 55 3.08 0.36 1.02
N LEU A 56 2.37 -0.65 0.53
CA LEU A 56 2.58 -2.05 0.85
C LEU A 56 2.97 -2.79 -0.42
N HIS A 57 3.75 -3.85 -0.26
CA HIS A 57 4.01 -4.80 -1.32
C HIS A 57 3.83 -6.23 -0.81
N GLU A 58 3.54 -7.16 -1.73
CA GLU A 58 3.12 -8.52 -1.36
C GLU A 58 4.13 -9.21 -0.42
N ALA A 59 5.45 -9.10 -0.66
CA ALA A 59 6.47 -9.66 0.23
C ALA A 59 6.45 -9.03 1.64
N ALA A 60 6.37 -7.71 1.75
CA ALA A 60 6.26 -7.05 3.06
C ALA A 60 4.97 -7.41 3.81
N LEU A 61 3.89 -7.82 3.13
CA LEU A 61 2.69 -8.31 3.83
C LEU A 61 2.96 -9.66 4.50
N GLU A 62 3.72 -10.54 3.87
CA GLU A 62 4.15 -11.83 4.44
C GLU A 62 5.09 -11.60 5.62
N GLU A 63 6.13 -10.78 5.45
CA GLU A 63 7.05 -10.42 6.53
C GLU A 63 6.31 -9.79 7.73
N LEU A 64 5.32 -8.94 7.46
CA LEU A 64 4.50 -8.33 8.50
C LEU A 64 3.55 -9.33 9.18
N ALA A 65 3.05 -10.32 8.44
CA ALA A 65 2.25 -11.40 9.01
C ALA A 65 3.06 -12.18 10.04
N ASP A 66 4.27 -12.59 9.67
CA ASP A 66 5.18 -13.34 10.51
C ASP A 66 5.62 -12.52 11.73
N PHE A 67 6.01 -11.26 11.51
CA PHE A 67 6.44 -10.36 12.59
C PHE A 67 5.35 -10.09 13.63
N LEU A 68 4.08 -9.98 13.22
CA LEU A 68 2.96 -9.72 14.13
C LEU A 68 2.29 -11.00 14.65
N GLY A 69 2.64 -12.16 14.09
CA GLY A 69 1.96 -13.43 14.34
C GLY A 69 0.47 -13.38 13.96
N VAL A 70 0.15 -12.77 12.81
CA VAL A 70 -1.22 -12.64 12.29
C VAL A 70 -1.36 -13.31 10.94
N ARG A 71 -2.57 -13.70 10.57
CA ARG A 71 -2.90 -14.12 9.20
C ARG A 71 -3.74 -13.06 8.50
N TRP A 72 -3.33 -12.67 7.30
CA TRP A 72 -4.07 -11.70 6.50
C TRP A 72 -5.22 -12.36 5.75
N LYS A 73 -6.43 -11.86 5.98
CA LYS A 73 -7.55 -12.03 5.08
C LYS A 73 -7.64 -10.81 4.16
N ILE A 74 -7.45 -11.05 2.86
CA ILE A 74 -7.40 -9.99 1.83
C ILE A 74 -8.73 -9.93 1.09
N TYR A 75 -9.42 -8.80 1.17
CA TYR A 75 -10.56 -8.51 0.31
C TYR A 75 -10.11 -7.59 -0.82
N LYS A 76 -10.47 -7.96 -2.05
CA LYS A 76 -10.11 -7.25 -3.28
C LYS A 76 -11.38 -6.60 -3.85
N PRO A 77 -11.65 -5.31 -3.53
CA PRO A 77 -12.86 -4.66 -3.99
C PRO A 77 -12.87 -4.55 -5.52
N TRP A 78 -14.04 -4.72 -6.12
CA TRP A 78 -14.22 -4.48 -7.55
C TRP A 78 -14.46 -2.99 -7.79
N TYR A 79 -13.45 -2.30 -8.28
CA TYR A 79 -13.50 -0.86 -8.58
C TYR A 79 -14.12 -0.53 -9.95
N GLY A 80 -14.77 -1.51 -10.60
CA GLY A 80 -15.38 -1.34 -11.92
C GLY A 80 -14.40 -1.46 -13.10
N TRP A 81 -14.98 -1.52 -14.30
CA TRP A 81 -14.28 -1.73 -15.57
C TRP A 81 -13.25 -0.63 -15.89
N LYS A 82 -13.57 0.63 -15.56
CA LYS A 82 -12.64 1.77 -15.75
C LYS A 82 -11.32 1.56 -15.00
N TRP A 83 -11.38 0.91 -13.84
CA TRP A 83 -10.22 0.66 -12.99
C TRP A 83 -9.49 -0.62 -13.42
N PHE A 84 -10.24 -1.66 -13.83
CA PHE A 84 -9.71 -2.92 -14.38
C PHE A 84 -8.83 -2.72 -15.64
N LEU A 85 -9.15 -1.74 -16.49
CA LEU A 85 -8.39 -1.45 -17.71
C LEU A 85 -7.13 -0.57 -17.50
N ARG A 86 -6.94 0.01 -16.30
CA ARG A 86 -5.77 0.86 -16.01
C ARG A 86 -4.41 0.18 -16.22
N PRO A 87 -4.19 -1.10 -15.88
CA PRO A 87 -2.91 -1.78 -16.10
C PRO A 87 -2.52 -1.85 -17.58
N TRP A 88 -3.49 -2.05 -18.47
CA TRP A 88 -3.25 -2.13 -19.92
C TRP A 88 -2.83 -0.77 -20.48
N LYS A 89 -3.52 0.32 -20.06
CA LYS A 89 -3.12 1.69 -20.39
C LYS A 89 -1.74 2.05 -19.84
N ALA A 90 -1.42 1.62 -18.62
CA ALA A 90 -0.10 1.85 -18.02
C ALA A 90 1.01 1.12 -18.80
N ARG A 91 0.80 -0.15 -19.18
CA ARG A 91 1.76 -0.91 -20.01
C ARG A 91 2.00 -0.27 -21.37
N LEU A 92 0.94 0.17 -22.06
CA LEU A 92 1.05 0.82 -23.37
C LEU A 92 1.78 2.17 -23.31
N SER A 93 1.73 2.86 -22.18
CA SER A 93 2.37 4.17 -21.97
C SER A 93 3.74 4.09 -21.29
N GLY A 94 4.28 2.89 -21.05
CA GLY A 94 5.53 2.69 -20.32
C GLY A 94 5.48 3.12 -18.84
N ARG A 95 4.29 3.39 -18.31
CA ARG A 95 4.07 3.89 -16.95
C ARG A 95 4.02 2.76 -15.94
N ARG A 96 4.18 3.11 -14.65
CA ARG A 96 4.05 2.15 -13.56
C ARG A 96 2.66 1.52 -13.49
N PRO A 97 2.55 0.25 -13.06
CA PRO A 97 1.25 -0.37 -12.85
C PRO A 97 0.46 0.42 -11.78
N PRO A 98 -0.88 0.45 -11.88
CA PRO A 98 -1.71 1.15 -10.91
C PRO A 98 -1.61 0.49 -9.52
N SER A 99 -1.64 1.32 -8.47
CA SER A 99 -1.73 0.88 -7.07
C SER A 99 -3.05 0.18 -6.81
N ARG A 100 -3.03 -0.98 -6.14
CA ARG A 100 -4.25 -1.67 -5.69
C ARG A 100 -4.64 -1.22 -4.30
N PHE A 101 -5.92 -0.98 -4.07
CA PHE A 101 -6.43 -0.65 -2.75
C PHE A 101 -7.20 -1.85 -2.23
N TRP A 102 -6.57 -2.65 -1.37
CA TRP A 102 -7.20 -3.83 -0.77
C TRP A 102 -7.59 -3.53 0.66
N ILE A 103 -8.53 -4.33 1.18
CA ILE A 103 -8.86 -4.34 2.60
C ILE A 103 -8.14 -5.54 3.21
N LEU A 104 -7.21 -5.29 4.13
CA LEU A 104 -6.42 -6.33 4.78
C LEU A 104 -6.87 -6.46 6.23
N VAL A 105 -7.30 -7.66 6.62
CA VAL A 105 -7.74 -7.95 8.00
C VAL A 105 -6.80 -8.98 8.60
N GLY A 106 -6.02 -8.58 9.61
CA GLY A 106 -5.11 -9.43 10.37
C GLY A 106 -5.77 -9.96 11.63
N SER A 107 -5.73 -11.27 11.82
CA SER A 107 -6.22 -11.99 13.01
C SER A 107 -5.20 -12.99 13.52
#